data_AF-A0A554R3V8-F1
#
_entry.id   AF-A0A554R3V8-F1
#
_cell.length_a   1.000
_cell.length_b   1.000
_cell.length_c   1.000
_cell.angle_alpha   90.00
_cell.angle_beta   90.00
_cell.angle_gamma   90.00
#
_symmetry.space_group_name_H-M   'P 1'
#
loop_
_entity.id
_entity.type
_entity.pdbx_description
1 polymer ?
#
loop_
_entity_poly.entity_id
_entity_poly.type
_entity_poly.pdbx_seq_one_letter_code
_entity_poly.pdbx_strand_id
1 'polypeptide(L)'
;MRFHRYNINEAANHPKATVFSHMRRFLTVFGANDEQVIFGGHIETIIRKPQPEFSLRFHVGTEGSETPFDGHVTILGSGLYWGIENGRKLADWITREAKHKYEGRDLKLRAYHGTLYWSVWVHQNRHEKGEFAKWRDSSLNLNLFDHLYGPKRYSYEDIMRADIDIQLPEGSYPVTATLQRQILGRAGHPKKIEKLTIDVEAHNGIPNRFDKSGGWKGDRVYGFSVPFNCVVASDWWIDAKAAITARILQDRANSGFRKAQAPEPVGTDEA
;
A
#
# COMPACT_ATOMS: atom_id res chain seq x y z
N MET A 1 -37.92 7.54 -29.75
CA MET A 1 -36.86 7.04 -28.85
C MET A 1 -35.55 7.15 -29.60
N ARG A 2 -34.63 7.97 -29.10
CA ARG A 2 -33.37 8.28 -29.78
C ARG A 2 -32.21 7.72 -28.97
N PHE A 3 -31.23 7.12 -29.66
CA PHE A 3 -30.03 6.56 -29.05
C PHE A 3 -28.83 7.42 -29.45
N HIS A 4 -28.08 7.92 -28.47
CA HIS A 4 -26.79 8.55 -28.68
C HIS A 4 -25.70 7.63 -28.15
N ARG A 5 -24.75 7.29 -29.01
CA ARG A 5 -23.61 6.42 -28.68
C ARG A 5 -22.33 7.05 -29.19
N TYR A 6 -21.28 7.01 -28.38
CA TYR A 6 -19.95 7.41 -28.82
C TYR A 6 -18.91 6.60 -28.05
N ASN A 7 -17.73 6.48 -28.66
CA ASN A 7 -16.62 5.72 -28.12
C ASN A 7 -15.37 6.58 -28.10
N ILE A 8 -14.56 6.46 -27.05
CA ILE A 8 -13.26 7.08 -26.92
C ILE A 8 -12.21 5.96 -26.88
N ASN A 9 -11.23 6.03 -27.79
CA ASN A 9 -10.06 5.15 -27.78
C ASN A 9 -8.94 5.83 -27.00
N GLU A 10 -8.94 5.61 -25.69
CA GLU A 10 -7.94 6.18 -24.77
C GLU A 10 -6.53 5.64 -25.08
N ALA A 11 -6.40 4.43 -25.63
CA ALA A 11 -5.11 3.88 -26.02
C ALA A 11 -4.48 4.63 -27.21
N ALA A 12 -5.30 5.21 -28.10
CA ALA A 12 -4.82 6.06 -29.19
C ALA A 12 -4.44 7.46 -28.68
N ASN A 13 -5.20 8.02 -27.73
CA ASN A 13 -4.94 9.34 -27.16
C ASN A 13 -3.72 9.35 -26.21
N HIS A 14 -3.56 8.28 -25.44
CA HIS A 14 -2.57 8.15 -24.37
C HIS A 14 -1.90 6.77 -24.41
N PRO A 15 -1.07 6.50 -25.43
CA PRO A 15 -0.46 5.19 -25.60
C PRO A 15 0.46 4.85 -24.43
N LYS A 16 0.31 3.62 -23.91
CA LYS A 16 1.16 3.06 -22.85
C LYS A 16 1.68 1.71 -23.31
N ALA A 17 2.97 1.45 -23.14
CA ALA A 17 3.62 0.22 -23.60
C ALA A 17 2.99 -1.07 -23.03
N THR A 18 2.30 -0.98 -21.90
CA THR A 18 1.66 -2.11 -21.24
C THR A 18 0.17 -2.27 -21.58
N VAL A 19 -0.44 -1.35 -22.32
CA VAL A 19 -1.89 -1.35 -22.60
C VAL A 19 -2.12 -1.67 -24.08
N PHE A 20 -2.82 -2.78 -24.34
CA PHE A 20 -3.13 -3.24 -25.70
C PHE A 20 -4.44 -2.65 -26.23
N SER A 21 -5.40 -2.37 -25.34
CA SER A 21 -6.68 -1.76 -25.68
C SER A 21 -7.21 -0.98 -24.49
N HIS A 22 -7.72 0.22 -24.73
CA HIS A 22 -8.38 1.04 -23.71
C HIS A 22 -9.52 1.80 -24.39
N MET A 23 -10.74 1.31 -24.19
CA MET A 23 -11.94 1.79 -24.87
C MET A 23 -12.98 2.19 -23.85
N ARG A 24 -13.48 3.43 -23.96
CA ARG A 24 -14.64 3.92 -23.19
C ARG A 24 -15.82 4.05 -24.14
N ARG A 25 -16.95 3.45 -23.81
CA ARG A 25 -18.17 3.43 -24.62
C ARG A 25 -19.29 4.05 -23.81
N PHE A 26 -19.97 5.03 -24.38
CA PHE A 26 -21.05 5.76 -23.73
C PHE A 26 -22.36 5.50 -24.47
N LEU A 27 -23.44 5.37 -23.72
CA LEU A 27 -24.79 5.19 -24.24
C LEU A 27 -25.75 6.10 -23.48
N THR A 28 -26.44 6.95 -24.24
CA THR A 28 -27.54 7.77 -23.75
C THR A 28 -28.80 7.46 -24.54
N VAL A 29 -29.90 7.21 -23.84
CA VAL A 29 -31.20 6.90 -24.42
C VAL A 29 -32.17 8.00 -24.05
N PHE A 30 -32.79 8.61 -25.06
CA PHE A 30 -33.76 9.70 -24.89
C PHE A 30 -35.19 9.20 -25.10
N GLY A 31 -36.13 9.81 -24.38
CA GLY A 31 -37.56 9.56 -24.49
C GLY A 31 -38.18 10.06 -25.79
N ALA A 32 -39.52 9.99 -25.86
CA ALA A 32 -40.26 10.37 -27.07
C ALA A 32 -40.09 11.84 -27.45
N ASN A 33 -39.87 12.72 -26.47
CA ASN A 33 -39.75 14.17 -26.67
C ASN A 33 -38.30 14.64 -26.86
N ASP A 34 -37.32 13.73 -26.95
CA ASP A 34 -35.88 14.00 -27.10
C ASP A 34 -35.20 14.89 -26.03
N GLU A 35 -35.96 15.47 -25.10
CA GLU A 35 -35.49 16.31 -23.99
C GLU A 35 -35.19 15.50 -22.72
N GLN A 36 -35.87 14.36 -22.52
CA GLN A 36 -35.73 13.55 -21.31
C GLN A 36 -34.74 12.39 -21.54
N VAL A 37 -33.64 12.38 -20.78
CA VAL A 37 -32.72 11.23 -20.71
C VAL A 37 -33.36 10.11 -19.86
N ILE A 38 -33.67 8.99 -20.51
CA ILE A 38 -34.22 7.79 -19.87
C ILE A 38 -33.11 6.92 -19.28
N PHE A 39 -31.95 6.89 -19.93
CA PHE A 39 -30.77 6.14 -19.50
C PHE A 39 -29.50 6.85 -19.98
N GLY A 40 -28.51 6.96 -19.11
CA GLY A 40 -27.16 7.39 -19.40
C GLY A 40 -26.20 6.46 -18.67
N GLY A 41 -25.10 6.12 -19.33
CA GLY A 41 -24.08 5.28 -18.71
C GLY A 41 -22.91 5.02 -19.64
N HIS A 42 -21.89 4.39 -19.07
CA HIS A 42 -20.69 4.04 -19.79
C HIS A 42 -20.17 2.67 -19.37
N ILE A 43 -19.43 2.06 -20.29
CA ILE A 43 -18.62 0.88 -20.07
C ILE A 43 -17.22 1.18 -20.57
N GLU A 44 -16.23 0.91 -19.74
CA GLU A 44 -14.82 1.07 -20.06
C GLU A 44 -14.10 -0.27 -19.96
N THR A 45 -13.32 -0.60 -20.99
CA THR A 45 -12.55 -1.84 -21.07
C THR A 45 -11.08 -1.53 -21.24
N ILE A 46 -10.25 -2.09 -20.37
CA ILE A 46 -8.79 -1.96 -20.40
C ILE A 46 -8.20 -3.36 -20.54
N ILE A 47 -7.47 -3.61 -21.61
CA ILE A 47 -6.70 -4.84 -21.82
C ILE A 47 -5.23 -4.45 -21.73
N ARG A 48 -4.51 -5.03 -20.76
CA ARG A 48 -3.09 -4.76 -20.53
C ARG A 48 -2.28 -6.03 -20.35
N LYS A 49 -0.95 -5.90 -20.37
CA LYS A 49 0.00 -6.96 -20.05
C LYS A 49 -0.40 -7.63 -18.73
N PRO A 50 -0.50 -8.97 -18.66
CA PRO A 50 -0.94 -9.66 -17.46
C PRO A 50 -0.12 -9.28 -16.21
N GLN A 51 -0.81 -8.90 -15.15
CA GLN A 51 -0.25 -8.63 -13.82
C GLN A 51 -1.05 -9.44 -12.78
N PRO A 52 -0.45 -9.98 -11.71
CA PRO A 52 -1.16 -10.77 -10.70
C PRO A 52 -2.06 -9.89 -9.83
N GLU A 53 -3.13 -9.36 -10.42
CA GLU A 53 -4.08 -8.44 -9.84
C GLU A 53 -5.50 -8.99 -10.04
N PHE A 54 -6.26 -9.06 -8.94
CA PHE A 54 -7.70 -9.23 -8.96
C PHE A 54 -8.31 -8.10 -8.14
N SER A 55 -9.24 -7.36 -8.74
CA SER A 55 -10.01 -6.35 -8.04
C SER A 55 -11.48 -6.39 -8.45
N LEU A 56 -12.39 -6.25 -7.49
CA LEU A 56 -13.81 -6.04 -7.75
C LEU A 56 -14.24 -4.83 -6.93
N ARG A 57 -15.01 -3.92 -7.51
CA ARG A 57 -15.67 -2.84 -6.78
C ARG A 57 -17.11 -2.72 -7.24
N PHE A 58 -18.00 -2.54 -6.28
CA PHE A 58 -19.32 -1.97 -6.52
C PHE A 58 -19.53 -0.80 -5.57
N HIS A 59 -20.08 0.29 -6.09
CA HIS A 59 -20.29 1.53 -5.37
C HIS A 59 -21.65 2.12 -5.69
N VAL A 60 -22.36 2.53 -4.64
CA VAL A 60 -23.56 3.34 -4.73
C VAL A 60 -23.23 4.72 -4.16
N GLY A 61 -23.30 5.73 -5.02
CA GLY A 61 -23.09 7.14 -4.68
C GLY A 61 -24.38 7.84 -4.23
N THR A 62 -24.29 9.15 -4.04
CA THR A 62 -25.40 10.01 -3.59
C THR A 62 -26.08 10.72 -4.78
N GLU A 63 -27.10 11.54 -4.52
CA GLU A 63 -27.76 12.37 -5.56
C GLU A 63 -26.76 13.24 -6.35
N GLY A 64 -25.68 13.68 -5.70
CA GLY A 64 -24.63 14.49 -6.32
C GLY A 64 -23.64 13.70 -7.18
N SER A 65 -23.67 12.37 -7.16
CA SER A 65 -22.76 11.55 -7.96
C SER A 65 -23.09 11.67 -9.45
N GLU A 66 -22.06 11.82 -10.28
CA GLU A 66 -22.19 11.73 -11.74
C GLU A 66 -22.69 10.35 -12.15
N THR A 67 -22.15 9.31 -11.51
CA THR A 67 -22.55 7.92 -11.65
C THR A 67 -23.05 7.39 -10.31
N PRO A 68 -24.35 7.47 -10.00
CA PRO A 68 -24.93 6.93 -8.76
C PRO A 68 -24.66 5.44 -8.55
N PHE A 69 -24.44 4.68 -9.62
CA PHE A 69 -24.01 3.28 -9.54
C PHE A 69 -22.78 3.10 -10.42
N ASP A 70 -21.67 2.69 -9.81
CA ASP A 70 -20.44 2.39 -10.53
C ASP A 70 -19.75 1.16 -9.98
N GLY A 71 -18.84 0.63 -10.77
CA GLY A 71 -18.03 -0.48 -10.34
C GLY A 71 -16.99 -0.87 -11.35
N HIS A 72 -16.16 -1.82 -10.94
CA HIS A 72 -15.18 -2.41 -11.83
C HIS A 72 -14.86 -3.85 -11.45
N VAL A 73 -14.43 -4.62 -12.43
CA VAL A 73 -13.80 -5.93 -12.25
C VAL A 73 -12.48 -5.90 -12.99
N THR A 74 -11.39 -6.20 -12.29
CA THR A 74 -10.04 -6.30 -12.83
C THR A 74 -9.54 -7.72 -12.62
N ILE A 75 -9.12 -8.38 -13.69
CA ILE A 75 -8.53 -9.72 -13.70
C ILE A 75 -7.24 -9.68 -14.51
N LEU A 76 -6.15 -10.12 -13.89
CA LEU A 76 -4.82 -10.12 -14.48
C LEU A 76 -4.38 -8.72 -14.96
N GLY A 77 -4.79 -7.69 -14.23
CA GLY A 77 -4.63 -6.28 -14.61
C GLY A 77 -5.65 -5.79 -15.65
N SER A 78 -6.19 -6.63 -16.54
CA SER A 78 -7.22 -6.18 -17.48
C SER A 78 -8.54 -5.92 -16.75
N GLY A 79 -9.27 -4.86 -17.11
CA GLY A 79 -10.41 -4.37 -16.34
C GLY A 79 -11.63 -4.04 -17.19
N LEU A 80 -12.81 -4.26 -16.60
CA LEU A 80 -14.10 -3.78 -17.05
C LEU A 80 -14.62 -2.81 -15.99
N TYR A 81 -14.89 -1.58 -16.37
CA TYR A 81 -15.45 -0.54 -15.53
C TYR A 81 -16.81 -0.15 -16.08
N TRP A 82 -17.73 0.23 -15.22
CA TRP A 82 -19.05 0.70 -15.63
C TRP A 82 -19.54 1.79 -14.71
N GLY A 83 -20.37 2.66 -15.26
CA GLY A 83 -21.09 3.67 -14.52
C GLY A 83 -22.46 3.91 -15.14
N ILE A 84 -23.48 4.05 -14.30
CA ILE A 84 -24.84 4.41 -14.70
C ILE A 84 -25.10 5.81 -14.15
N GLU A 85 -25.50 6.73 -15.03
CA GLU A 85 -25.78 8.14 -14.72
C GLU A 85 -27.21 8.33 -14.15
N ASN A 86 -28.08 7.34 -14.38
CA ASN A 86 -29.47 7.31 -13.98
C ASN A 86 -29.67 6.66 -12.61
N GLY A 87 -30.83 6.92 -11.99
CA GLY A 87 -31.19 6.32 -10.70
C GLY A 87 -30.68 7.09 -9.48
N ARG A 88 -30.31 8.36 -9.64
CA ARG A 88 -29.87 9.25 -8.53
C ARG A 88 -30.84 9.26 -7.34
N LYS A 89 -32.15 9.29 -7.58
CA LYS A 89 -33.18 9.22 -6.53
C LYS A 89 -33.18 7.89 -5.77
N LEU A 90 -32.95 6.78 -6.48
CA LEU A 90 -32.86 5.46 -5.87
C LEU A 90 -31.56 5.33 -5.07
N ALA A 91 -30.44 5.79 -5.62
CA ALA A 91 -29.16 5.80 -4.94
C ALA A 91 -29.21 6.69 -3.68
N ASP A 92 -29.81 7.87 -3.78
CA ASP A 92 -30.10 8.73 -2.63
C ASP A 92 -30.99 8.00 -1.63
N TRP A 93 -32.12 7.41 -2.03
CA TRP A 93 -32.96 6.66 -1.10
C TRP A 93 -32.22 5.54 -0.34
N ILE A 94 -31.27 4.85 -0.99
CA ILE A 94 -30.44 3.80 -0.37
C ILE A 94 -29.36 4.38 0.55
N THR A 95 -28.79 5.54 0.21
CA THR A 95 -27.59 6.12 0.87
C THR A 95 -27.90 7.29 1.79
N ARG A 96 -29.13 7.81 1.77
CA ARG A 96 -29.52 9.03 2.45
C ARG A 96 -29.43 8.89 3.95
N GLU A 97 -28.87 9.93 4.56
CA GLU A 97 -28.90 10.10 6.00
C GLU A 97 -30.02 11.07 6.42
N ALA A 98 -30.78 10.67 7.45
CA ALA A 98 -31.86 11.50 7.98
C ALA A 98 -31.36 12.76 8.71
N LYS A 99 -30.14 12.71 9.27
CA LYS A 99 -29.54 13.81 10.04
C LYS A 99 -28.84 14.85 9.17
N HIS A 100 -28.23 14.44 8.06
CA HIS A 100 -27.43 15.32 7.21
C HIS A 100 -27.97 15.30 5.78
N LYS A 101 -28.81 16.29 5.45
CA LYS A 101 -29.56 16.35 4.17
C LYS A 101 -28.69 16.33 2.91
N TYR A 102 -27.45 16.82 2.99
CA TYR A 102 -26.53 16.96 1.86
C TYR A 102 -25.36 15.96 1.91
N GLU A 103 -25.33 15.10 2.92
CA GLU A 103 -24.32 14.07 3.08
C GLU A 103 -25.00 12.72 2.89
N GLY A 104 -24.47 11.91 1.98
CA GLY A 104 -24.90 10.53 1.86
C GLY A 104 -23.84 9.59 2.40
N ARG A 105 -24.28 8.37 2.68
CA ARG A 105 -23.44 7.31 3.21
C ARG A 105 -23.02 6.37 2.10
N ASP A 106 -21.76 5.99 2.09
CA ASP A 106 -21.24 5.10 1.08
C ASP A 106 -21.74 3.66 1.26
N LEU A 107 -22.08 3.03 0.14
CA LEU A 107 -22.18 1.58 0.02
C LEU A 107 -21.10 1.10 -0.95
N LYS A 108 -20.03 0.51 -0.41
CA LYS A 108 -18.86 0.06 -1.16
C LYS A 108 -18.57 -1.39 -0.81
N LEU A 109 -18.46 -2.24 -1.83
CA LEU A 109 -17.90 -3.59 -1.70
C LEU A 109 -16.65 -3.66 -2.57
N ARG A 110 -15.51 -4.06 -1.99
CA ARG A 110 -14.23 -4.13 -2.69
C ARG A 110 -13.52 -5.44 -2.41
N ALA A 111 -13.05 -6.15 -3.42
CA ALA A 111 -12.10 -7.25 -3.25
C ALA A 111 -10.75 -6.84 -3.82
N TYR A 112 -9.66 -6.96 -3.07
CA TYR A 112 -8.29 -6.69 -3.53
C TYR A 112 -7.26 -7.36 -2.61
N HIS A 113 -6.13 -7.83 -3.17
CA HIS A 113 -5.09 -8.57 -2.44
C HIS A 113 -5.62 -9.72 -1.55
N GLY A 114 -6.61 -10.45 -2.05
CA GLY A 114 -7.21 -11.56 -1.31
C GLY A 114 -8.00 -11.12 -0.07
N THR A 115 -8.38 -9.85 0.04
CA THR A 115 -9.23 -9.33 1.13
C THR A 115 -10.48 -8.70 0.55
N LEU A 116 -11.64 -9.04 1.13
CA LEU A 116 -12.93 -8.42 0.86
C LEU A 116 -13.16 -7.30 1.87
N TYR A 117 -13.23 -6.07 1.42
CA TYR A 117 -13.58 -4.89 2.19
C TYR A 117 -15.02 -4.50 1.91
N TRP A 118 -15.73 -4.06 2.93
CA TRP A 118 -17.03 -3.44 2.75
C TRP A 118 -17.15 -2.21 3.63
N SER A 119 -17.85 -1.22 3.09
CA SER A 119 -18.30 -0.04 3.81
C SER A 119 -19.79 0.10 3.50
N VAL A 120 -20.63 -0.20 4.48
CA VAL A 120 -22.09 -0.26 4.39
C VAL A 120 -22.63 0.87 5.24
N TRP A 121 -23.14 1.89 4.55
CA TRP A 121 -23.62 3.11 5.16
C TRP A 121 -22.55 3.77 6.02
N VAL A 122 -21.43 4.20 5.46
CA VAL A 122 -20.36 4.89 6.22
C VAL A 122 -20.07 6.23 5.57
N HIS A 123 -19.76 7.26 6.35
CA HIS A 123 -19.31 8.53 5.79
C HIS A 123 -17.90 8.42 5.25
N GLN A 124 -17.65 8.98 4.05
CA GLN A 124 -16.32 8.98 3.46
C GLN A 124 -15.32 9.86 4.22
N ASN A 125 -15.79 11.03 4.71
CA ASN A 125 -14.93 12.11 5.21
C ASN A 125 -15.24 12.52 6.65
N ARG A 126 -16.05 11.73 7.38
CA ARG A 126 -16.43 12.02 8.77
C ARG A 126 -16.32 10.77 9.62
N HIS A 127 -15.98 10.98 10.89
CA HIS A 127 -16.04 9.97 11.93
C HIS A 127 -17.27 10.20 12.81
N GLU A 128 -18.29 9.35 12.68
CA GLU A 128 -19.44 9.38 13.59
C GLU A 128 -19.47 8.18 14.55
N LYS A 129 -20.01 8.41 15.75
CA LYS A 129 -20.12 7.38 16.78
C LYS A 129 -21.08 6.28 16.30
N GLY A 130 -20.57 5.04 16.18
CA GLY A 130 -21.34 3.87 15.76
C GLY A 130 -21.20 3.49 14.28
N GLU A 131 -20.42 4.23 13.50
CA GLU A 131 -20.09 3.86 12.11
C GLU A 131 -18.96 2.84 12.02
N PHE A 132 -18.13 2.75 13.06
CA PHE A 132 -17.07 1.75 13.21
C PHE A 132 -17.58 0.36 13.65
N ALA A 133 -18.89 0.12 13.58
CA ALA A 133 -19.40 -1.22 13.80
C ALA A 133 -18.82 -2.15 12.73
N LYS A 134 -18.24 -3.30 13.13
CA LYS A 134 -17.57 -4.23 12.20
C LYS A 134 -18.46 -4.70 11.04
N TRP A 135 -19.78 -4.67 11.18
CA TRP A 135 -20.67 -5.02 10.08
C TRP A 135 -20.83 -3.88 9.06
N ARG A 136 -20.60 -2.62 9.46
CA ARG A 136 -20.65 -1.44 8.57
C ARG A 136 -19.32 -1.23 7.87
N ASP A 137 -18.21 -1.16 8.60
CA ASP A 137 -16.89 -0.94 8.01
C ASP A 137 -15.93 -2.01 8.47
N SER A 138 -15.60 -2.96 7.59
CA SER A 138 -14.63 -3.98 7.90
C SER A 138 -14.07 -4.68 6.67
N SER A 139 -13.26 -5.69 6.95
CA SER A 139 -12.61 -6.49 5.94
C SER A 139 -12.55 -7.95 6.38
N LEU A 140 -12.66 -8.85 5.41
CA LEU A 140 -12.54 -10.28 5.56
C LEU A 140 -11.43 -10.75 4.63
N ASN A 141 -10.36 -11.29 5.21
CA ASN A 141 -9.36 -11.98 4.43
C ASN A 141 -10.03 -13.19 3.75
N LEU A 142 -9.92 -13.32 2.43
CA LEU A 142 -10.45 -14.43 1.63
C LEU A 142 -9.39 -15.54 1.42
N ASN A 143 -8.15 -15.30 1.81
CA ASN A 143 -7.07 -16.27 1.67
C ASN A 143 -7.29 -17.44 2.64
N LEU A 144 -7.76 -18.56 2.11
CA LEU A 144 -7.98 -19.79 2.88
C LEU A 144 -6.72 -20.24 3.62
N PHE A 145 -5.53 -20.01 3.07
CA PHE A 145 -4.28 -20.34 3.77
C PHE A 145 -4.05 -19.47 5.01
N ASP A 146 -4.47 -18.21 4.99
CA ASP A 146 -4.37 -17.34 6.16
C ASP A 146 -5.39 -17.74 7.24
N HIS A 147 -6.55 -18.28 6.86
CA HIS A 147 -7.51 -18.84 7.82
C HIS A 147 -7.04 -20.15 8.44
N LEU A 148 -6.50 -21.07 7.63
CA LEU A 148 -6.08 -22.40 8.09
C LEU A 148 -4.76 -22.38 8.88
N TYR A 149 -3.79 -21.58 8.44
CA TYR A 149 -2.42 -21.58 9.00
C TYR A 149 -2.01 -20.24 9.63
N GLY A 150 -2.90 -19.26 9.65
CA GLY A 150 -2.57 -17.89 10.05
C GLY A 150 -1.81 -17.11 8.97
N PRO A 151 -1.67 -15.79 9.16
CA PRO A 151 -0.94 -14.91 8.24
C PRO A 151 0.55 -15.26 8.19
N LYS A 152 1.22 -14.90 7.09
CA LYS A 152 2.69 -15.03 7.02
C LYS A 152 3.28 -14.06 8.02
N ARG A 153 4.17 -14.55 8.87
CA ARG A 153 4.89 -13.73 9.85
C ARG A 153 6.38 -13.95 9.66
N TYR A 154 7.14 -12.89 9.93
CA TYR A 154 8.57 -13.00 10.13
C TYR A 154 8.81 -13.45 11.56
N SER A 155 9.65 -14.45 11.75
CA SER A 155 10.27 -14.78 13.02
C SER A 155 11.78 -14.69 12.85
N TYR A 156 12.46 -14.33 13.93
CA TYR A 156 13.90 -14.14 13.97
C TYR A 156 14.49 -15.08 15.01
N GLU A 157 15.60 -15.71 14.66
CA GLU A 157 16.37 -16.57 15.54
C GLU A 157 17.81 -16.06 15.54
N ASP A 158 18.29 -15.61 16.70
CA ASP A 158 19.66 -15.13 16.85
C ASP A 158 20.63 -16.31 16.78
N ILE A 159 21.60 -16.24 15.87
CA ILE A 159 22.61 -17.29 15.66
C ILE A 159 23.91 -16.90 16.38
N MET A 160 24.40 -15.69 16.11
CA MET A 160 25.68 -15.18 16.65
C MET A 160 25.59 -13.67 16.86
N ARG A 161 26.40 -13.15 17.79
CA ARG A 161 26.50 -11.72 18.09
C ARG A 161 27.97 -11.31 18.11
N ALA A 162 28.28 -10.14 17.58
CA ALA A 162 29.62 -9.56 17.58
C ALA A 162 29.53 -8.04 17.70
N ASP A 163 30.45 -7.45 18.47
CA ASP A 163 30.62 -5.99 18.50
C ASP A 163 31.63 -5.59 17.42
N ILE A 164 31.22 -4.64 16.58
CA ILE A 164 31.95 -4.23 15.37
C ILE A 164 32.12 -2.71 15.39
N ASP A 165 33.34 -2.26 15.13
CA ASP A 165 33.60 -0.85 14.87
C ASP A 165 33.46 -0.51 13.38
N ILE A 166 32.46 0.30 13.04
CA ILE A 166 32.25 0.83 11.70
C ILE A 166 33.06 2.13 11.55
N GLN A 167 34.03 2.11 10.64
CA GLN A 167 34.87 3.27 10.34
C GLN A 167 34.22 4.09 9.23
N LEU A 168 33.89 5.35 9.53
CA LEU A 168 33.38 6.33 8.58
C LEU A 168 34.31 7.56 8.56
N PRO A 169 34.21 8.44 7.54
CA PRO A 169 35.12 9.58 7.41
C PRO A 169 35.18 10.50 8.64
N GLU A 170 34.09 10.58 9.40
CA GLU A 170 33.97 11.42 10.58
C GLU A 170 34.33 10.74 11.91
N GLY A 171 34.50 9.41 11.94
CA GLY A 171 34.86 8.69 13.16
C GLY A 171 34.53 7.19 13.16
N SER A 172 34.72 6.58 14.33
CA SER A 172 34.40 5.17 14.61
C SER A 172 33.07 5.06 15.34
N TYR A 173 32.21 4.15 14.86
CA TYR A 173 30.90 3.90 15.43
C TYR A 173 30.82 2.45 15.89
N PRO A 174 30.90 2.19 17.22
CA PRO A 174 30.70 0.85 17.75
C PRO A 174 29.25 0.45 17.57
N VAL A 175 29.03 -0.75 17.02
CA VAL A 175 27.71 -1.35 16.83
C VAL A 175 27.73 -2.77 17.34
N THR A 176 26.61 -3.24 17.88
CA THR A 176 26.38 -4.66 18.05
C THR A 176 25.70 -5.19 16.79
N ALA A 177 26.35 -6.14 16.12
CA ALA A 177 25.77 -6.89 15.03
C ALA A 177 25.29 -8.27 15.54
N THR A 178 24.03 -8.60 15.28
CA THR A 178 23.45 -9.92 15.56
C THR A 178 23.12 -10.61 14.24
N LEU A 179 23.82 -11.70 13.94
CA LEU A 179 23.48 -12.57 12.82
C LEU A 179 22.20 -13.33 13.17
N GLN A 180 21.14 -13.07 12.42
CA GLN A 180 19.82 -13.65 12.61
C GLN A 180 19.42 -14.53 11.43
N ARG A 181 18.75 -15.63 11.73
CA ARG A 181 17.94 -16.36 10.75
C ARG A 181 16.56 -15.72 10.69
N GLN A 182 16.29 -14.99 9.61
CA GLN A 182 14.96 -14.50 9.30
C GLN A 182 14.17 -15.62 8.63
N ILE A 183 13.08 -16.03 9.27
CA ILE A 183 12.21 -17.09 8.80
C ILE A 183 10.87 -16.44 8.42
N LEU A 184 10.52 -16.48 7.14
CA LEU A 184 9.20 -16.08 6.64
C LEU A 184 8.34 -17.33 6.44
N GLY A 185 7.28 -17.47 7.24
CA GLY A 185 6.42 -18.65 7.19
C GLY A 185 5.08 -18.46 7.88
N ARG A 186 4.31 -19.54 7.91
CA ARG A 186 3.04 -19.63 8.66
C ARG A 186 3.23 -20.58 9.84
N ALA A 187 2.50 -20.36 10.92
CA ALA A 187 2.50 -21.30 12.03
C ALA A 187 1.97 -22.67 11.53
N GLY A 188 2.76 -23.73 11.70
CA GLY A 188 2.38 -25.10 11.30
C GLY A 188 2.51 -25.44 9.82
N HIS A 189 2.88 -24.50 8.93
CA HIS A 189 3.13 -24.84 7.52
C HIS A 189 4.59 -25.30 7.31
N PRO A 190 4.84 -26.44 6.62
CA PRO A 190 6.18 -27.01 6.51
C PRO A 190 7.13 -26.19 5.63
N LYS A 191 6.61 -25.50 4.62
CA LYS A 191 7.44 -24.62 3.78
C LYS A 191 7.66 -23.29 4.49
N LYS A 192 8.92 -23.01 4.81
CA LYS A 192 9.42 -21.74 5.35
C LYS A 192 10.51 -21.21 4.43
N ILE A 193 10.55 -19.90 4.25
CA ILE A 193 11.63 -19.24 3.51
C ILE A 193 12.60 -18.70 4.54
N GLU A 194 13.83 -19.19 4.51
CA GLU A 194 14.87 -18.79 5.43
C GLU A 194 15.87 -17.89 4.71
N LYS A 195 16.27 -16.82 5.40
CA LYS A 195 17.31 -15.90 4.95
C LYS A 195 18.17 -15.52 6.15
N LEU A 196 19.44 -15.25 5.91
CA LEU A 196 20.28 -14.65 6.92
C LEU A 196 20.18 -13.13 6.82
N THR A 197 20.08 -12.49 7.97
CA THR A 197 20.08 -11.03 8.10
C THR A 197 21.00 -10.65 9.24
N ILE A 198 21.63 -9.50 9.16
CA ILE A 198 22.35 -8.92 10.29
C ILE A 198 21.47 -7.82 10.86
N ASP A 199 21.04 -7.97 12.09
CA ASP A 199 20.43 -6.89 12.85
C ASP A 199 21.54 -6.07 13.51
N VAL A 200 21.48 -4.76 13.36
CA VAL A 200 22.50 -3.83 13.82
C VAL A 200 21.87 -2.92 14.85
N GLU A 201 22.48 -2.85 16.03
CA GLU A 201 22.12 -1.94 17.10
C GLU A 201 23.29 -0.97 17.33
N ALA A 202 23.00 0.33 17.26
CA ALA A 202 23.97 1.40 17.40
C ALA A 202 23.49 2.37 18.49
N HIS A 203 24.00 2.21 19.71
CA HIS A 203 23.58 2.98 20.88
C HIS A 203 23.66 4.50 20.65
N ASN A 204 24.76 4.97 20.04
CA ASN A 204 25.01 6.39 19.77
C ASN A 204 24.45 6.88 18.42
N GLY A 205 23.80 5.99 17.66
CA GLY A 205 23.34 6.24 16.31
C GLY A 205 24.48 6.42 15.29
N ILE A 206 24.25 5.97 14.06
CA ILE A 206 25.18 6.14 12.94
C ILE A 206 24.61 7.18 12.00
N PRO A 207 25.35 8.25 11.64
CA PRO A 207 24.89 9.18 10.61
C PRO A 207 24.77 8.45 9.27
N ASN A 208 23.56 8.24 8.76
CA ASN A 208 23.36 7.48 7.51
C ASN A 208 22.60 8.25 6.43
N ARG A 209 21.92 9.36 6.75
CA ARG A 209 21.14 10.11 5.76
C ARG A 209 21.04 11.60 6.09
N PHE A 210 20.81 12.43 5.07
CA PHE A 210 20.47 13.84 5.30
C PHE A 210 18.98 13.99 5.64
N ASP A 211 18.68 14.47 6.85
CA ASP A 211 17.31 14.80 7.27
C ASP A 211 17.10 16.31 7.29
N LYS A 212 16.24 16.82 6.41
CA LYS A 212 15.87 18.24 6.34
C LYS A 212 14.86 18.66 7.41
N SER A 213 14.14 17.69 7.98
CA SER A 213 13.00 17.99 8.86
C SER A 213 13.43 18.43 10.26
N GLY A 214 14.69 18.18 10.65
CA GLY A 214 15.14 18.41 12.02
C GLY A 214 14.42 17.51 13.03
N GLY A 215 13.89 16.36 12.60
CA GLY A 215 13.26 15.40 13.50
C GLY A 215 14.22 14.96 14.61
N TRP A 216 13.69 14.48 15.72
CA TRP A 216 14.48 14.16 16.93
C TRP A 216 15.61 13.13 16.72
N LYS A 217 15.56 12.31 15.66
CA LYS A 217 16.63 11.37 15.29
C LYS A 217 17.74 12.00 14.44
N GLY A 218 17.48 13.19 13.89
CA GLY A 218 18.35 13.88 12.94
C GLY A 218 18.78 13.01 11.77
N ASP A 219 20.08 13.03 11.49
CA ASP A 219 20.74 12.27 10.45
C ASP A 219 21.12 10.83 10.84
N ARG A 220 20.72 10.37 12.04
CA ARG A 220 21.21 9.13 12.65
C ARG A 220 20.22 7.96 12.57
N VAL A 221 20.78 6.76 12.46
CA VAL A 221 20.07 5.49 12.60
C VAL A 221 20.60 4.71 13.81
N TYR A 222 19.70 4.28 14.69
CA TYR A 222 20.02 3.56 15.93
C TYR A 222 19.87 2.04 15.79
N GLY A 223 19.11 1.59 14.80
CA GLY A 223 19.03 0.19 14.47
C GLY A 223 18.46 -0.05 13.08
N PHE A 224 18.96 -1.10 12.43
CA PHE A 224 18.55 -1.49 11.08
C PHE A 224 19.01 -2.92 10.79
N SER A 225 18.40 -3.55 9.78
CA SER A 225 18.81 -4.89 9.35
C SER A 225 19.39 -4.88 7.93
N VAL A 226 20.39 -5.72 7.69
CA VAL A 226 21.08 -5.88 6.40
C VAL A 226 20.92 -7.32 5.90
N PRO A 227 20.52 -7.56 4.64
CA PRO A 227 20.54 -8.90 4.06
C PRO A 227 21.95 -9.49 4.06
N PHE A 228 22.09 -10.75 4.46
CA PHE A 228 23.39 -11.43 4.53
C PHE A 228 23.32 -12.74 3.76
N ASN A 229 24.22 -12.93 2.79
CA ASN A 229 24.20 -14.11 1.92
C ASN A 229 25.48 -14.97 2.05
N CYS A 230 26.38 -14.64 2.98
CA CYS A 230 27.61 -15.38 3.19
C CYS A 230 27.35 -16.68 3.97
N VAL A 231 28.23 -17.66 3.78
CA VAL A 231 28.24 -18.90 4.55
C VAL A 231 28.59 -18.55 6.00
N VAL A 232 27.86 -19.13 6.96
CA VAL A 232 28.14 -18.92 8.38
C VAL A 232 29.49 -19.56 8.71
N ALA A 233 30.50 -18.72 8.88
CA ALA A 233 31.85 -19.09 9.29
C ALA A 233 32.23 -18.33 10.57
N SER A 234 33.33 -18.72 11.22
CA SER A 234 33.79 -18.10 12.48
C SER A 234 34.15 -16.61 12.34
N ASP A 235 34.39 -16.15 11.13
CA ASP A 235 34.80 -14.79 10.74
C ASP A 235 33.69 -14.00 10.03
N TRP A 236 32.42 -14.42 10.15
CA TRP A 236 31.26 -13.75 9.54
C TRP A 236 31.17 -12.24 9.83
N TRP A 237 31.74 -11.79 10.97
CA TRP A 237 31.75 -10.40 11.38
C TRP A 237 32.56 -9.49 10.43
N ILE A 238 33.54 -10.04 9.70
CA ILE A 238 34.30 -9.29 8.68
C ILE A 238 33.39 -8.92 7.51
N ASP A 239 32.65 -9.90 6.98
CA ASP A 239 31.67 -9.70 5.91
C ASP A 239 30.50 -8.83 6.40
N ALA A 240 30.07 -9.01 7.64
CA ALA A 240 29.05 -8.17 8.26
C ALA A 240 29.48 -6.72 8.30
N LYS A 241 30.70 -6.43 8.76
CA LYS A 241 31.28 -5.08 8.77
C LYS A 241 31.24 -4.45 7.37
N ALA A 242 31.62 -5.21 6.34
CA ALA A 242 31.58 -4.74 4.95
C ALA A 242 30.14 -4.44 4.49
N ALA A 243 29.19 -5.34 4.75
CA ALA A 243 27.79 -5.21 4.37
C ALA A 243 27.10 -4.01 5.08
N ILE A 244 27.35 -3.86 6.38
CA ILE A 244 26.86 -2.74 7.19
C ILE A 244 27.40 -1.41 6.64
N THR A 245 28.71 -1.34 6.40
CA THR A 245 29.36 -0.14 5.85
C THR A 245 28.80 0.21 4.48
N ALA A 246 28.65 -0.78 3.58
CA ALA A 246 28.08 -0.58 2.26
C ALA A 246 26.64 -0.05 2.30
N ARG A 247 25.79 -0.60 3.20
CA ARG A 247 24.42 -0.13 3.41
C ARG A 247 24.38 1.34 3.82
N ILE A 248 25.22 1.74 4.79
CA ILE A 248 25.32 3.12 5.29
C ILE A 248 25.77 4.06 4.16
N LEU A 249 26.83 3.71 3.43
CA LEU A 249 27.32 4.53 2.32
C LEU A 249 26.27 4.67 1.20
N GLN A 250 25.48 3.63 0.95
CA GLN A 250 24.37 3.69 0.00
C GLN A 250 23.25 4.64 0.46
N ASP A 251 22.87 4.61 1.74
CA ASP A 251 21.88 5.56 2.30
C ASP A 251 22.36 7.01 2.20
N ARG A 252 23.66 7.23 2.46
CA ARG A 252 24.29 8.55 2.30
C ARG A 252 24.25 9.01 0.85
N ALA A 253 24.60 8.13 -0.09
CA ALA A 253 24.56 8.43 -1.51
C ALA A 253 23.14 8.78 -1.97
N ASN A 254 22.14 7.99 -1.56
CA ASN A 254 20.73 8.18 -1.93
C ASN A 254 20.12 9.48 -1.38
N SER A 255 20.54 9.90 -0.18
CA SER A 255 20.05 11.13 0.47
C SER A 255 20.85 12.37 0.11
N GLY A 256 21.98 12.23 -0.59
CA GLY A 256 22.90 13.35 -0.86
C GLY A 256 23.70 13.79 0.37
N PHE A 257 23.85 12.93 1.38
CA PHE A 257 24.60 13.22 2.58
C PHE A 257 26.11 13.33 2.28
N ARG A 258 26.69 14.50 2.57
CA ARG A 258 28.11 14.80 2.32
C ARG A 258 28.92 15.06 3.58
N LYS A 259 28.29 15.56 4.65
CA LYS A 259 28.95 15.90 5.91
C LYS A 259 27.98 15.64 7.05
N ALA A 260 28.46 14.99 8.11
CA ALA A 260 27.68 14.73 9.30
C ALA A 260 27.40 16.02 10.08
N GLN A 261 26.19 16.12 10.64
CA GLN A 261 25.92 17.10 11.68
C GLN A 261 26.64 16.64 12.96
N ALA A 262 27.17 17.60 13.71
CA ALA A 262 27.77 17.29 15.01
C ALA A 262 26.68 16.66 15.91
N PRO A 263 26.98 15.61 16.70
CA PRO A 263 26.04 15.15 17.70
C PRO A 263 25.65 16.33 18.59
N GLU A 264 24.35 16.49 18.86
CA GLU A 264 23.96 17.36 19.98
C GLU A 264 24.61 16.80 21.25
N PRO A 265 25.24 17.65 22.08
CA PRO A 265 25.84 17.18 23.31
C PRO A 265 24.74 16.51 24.14
N VAL A 266 24.95 15.24 24.48
CA VAL A 266 24.12 14.55 25.48
C VAL A 266 24.27 15.37 26.75
N GLY A 267 23.23 16.11 27.14
CA GLY A 267 23.23 16.87 28.38
C GLY A 267 23.62 15.91 29.50
N THR A 268 24.75 16.16 30.15
CA THR A 268 25.28 15.37 31.27
C THR A 268 24.47 15.56 32.56
N ASP A 269 23.24 16.03 32.43
CA ASP A 269 22.34 16.35 33.53
C ASP A 269 21.46 15.13 33.82
N GLU A 270 22.06 14.06 34.36
CA GLU A 270 21.44 13.03 35.21
C GLU A 270 22.44 11.88 35.41
N ALA A 271 23.32 12.06 36.39
CA ALA A 271 24.10 11.00 37.05
C ALA A 271 23.86 11.06 38.55
#